data_AF-A0AAD9NTV8-F1
#
_entry.id   AF-A0AAD9NTV8-F1
#
_cell.length_a   1.000
_cell.length_b   1.000
_cell.length_c   1.000
_cell.angle_alpha   90.00
_cell.angle_beta   90.00
_cell.angle_gamma   90.00
#
_symmetry.space_group_name_H-M   'P 1'
#
loop_
_entity.id
_entity.type
_entity.pdbx_description
1 polymer ?
#
loop_
_entity_poly.entity_id
_entity_poly.type
_entity_poly.pdbx_seq_one_letter_code
_entity_poly.pdbx_strand_id
1 'polypeptide(L)'
;MSLRQEVLALYRRIHRLSRTWKATNAAETNDEKAYIKDEARSLFRQNKHLKDDSEIHQCVKEGEARVELALHYNIPYPRGVHIPQNVLPLGKRKLKDQMKFIQQSKPIYIKSYK
;
A
#
# COMPACT_ATOMS: atom_id res chain seq x y z
N MET A 1 -21.17 -10.09 2.47
CA MET A 1 -20.66 -9.32 1.31
C MET A 1 -19.75 -10.24 0.51
N SER A 2 -19.90 -10.31 -0.81
CA SER A 2 -19.01 -11.14 -1.65
C SER A 2 -17.64 -10.48 -1.78
N LEU A 3 -16.54 -11.24 -1.72
CA LEU A 3 -15.15 -10.75 -1.87
C LEU A 3 -14.98 -9.85 -3.11
N ARG A 4 -15.55 -10.26 -4.25
CA ARG A 4 -15.59 -9.47 -5.48
C ARG A 4 -16.21 -8.08 -5.30
N GLN A 5 -17.29 -7.97 -4.52
CA GLN A 5 -17.96 -6.68 -4.29
C GLN A 5 -17.08 -5.73 -3.47
N GLU A 6 -16.37 -6.26 -2.47
CA GLU A 6 -15.43 -5.52 -1.63
C GLU A 6 -14.27 -4.97 -2.46
N VAL A 7 -13.63 -5.83 -3.28
CA VAL A 7 -12.55 -5.42 -4.19
C VAL A 7 -13.02 -4.32 -5.15
N LEU A 8 -14.19 -4.46 -5.76
CA LEU A 8 -14.73 -3.45 -6.67
C LEU A 8 -15.19 -2.17 -5.96
N ALA A 9 -15.61 -2.25 -4.69
CA ALA A 9 -15.91 -1.08 -3.88
C ALA A 9 -14.64 -0.28 -3.58
N LEU A 10 -13.57 -0.96 -3.17
CA LEU A 10 -12.25 -0.35 -2.96
C LEU A 10 -11.73 0.31 -4.24
N TYR A 11 -11.78 -0.39 -5.37
CA TYR A 11 -11.33 0.17 -6.66
C TYR A 11 -12.08 1.47 -7.01
N ARG A 12 -13.40 1.47 -6.87
CA ARG A 12 -14.23 2.67 -7.12
C ARG A 12 -13.91 3.79 -6.15
N ARG A 13 -13.64 3.48 -4.88
CA ARG A 13 -13.22 4.46 -3.86
C ARG A 13 -11.92 5.14 -4.26
N ILE A 14 -10.91 4.37 -4.67
CA ILE A 14 -9.61 4.90 -5.11
C ILE A 14 -9.77 5.78 -6.38
N HIS A 15 -10.59 5.35 -7.35
CA HIS A 15 -10.86 6.17 -8.54
C HIS A 15 -11.58 7.48 -8.22
N ARG A 16 -12.52 7.47 -7.27
CA ARG A 16 -13.16 8.70 -6.79
C ARG A 16 -12.16 9.61 -6.10
N LEU A 17 -11.31 9.04 -5.23
CA LEU A 17 -10.23 9.76 -4.55
C LEU A 17 -9.33 10.47 -5.56
N SER A 18 -8.86 9.77 -6.59
CA SER A 18 -8.06 10.37 -7.68
C SER A 18 -8.77 11.57 -8.32
N ARG A 19 -10.09 11.52 -8.53
CA ARG A 19 -10.80 12.67 -9.14
C ARG A 19 -10.88 13.88 -8.21
N THR A 20 -11.11 13.64 -6.92
CA THR A 20 -11.28 14.68 -5.90
C THR A 20 -9.98 15.12 -5.24
N TRP A 21 -8.86 14.47 -5.56
CA TRP A 21 -7.57 14.73 -4.95
C TRP A 21 -7.13 16.18 -5.13
N LYS A 22 -6.49 16.74 -4.11
CA LYS A 22 -5.90 18.07 -4.12
C LYS A 22 -4.52 17.96 -3.49
N ALA A 23 -3.49 18.09 -4.32
CA ALA A 23 -2.13 18.05 -3.82
C ALA A 23 -1.86 19.25 -2.91
N THR A 24 -0.88 19.10 -2.04
CA THR A 24 -0.37 20.22 -1.23
C THR A 24 0.20 21.32 -2.13
N ASN A 25 0.87 20.94 -3.22
CA ASN A 25 1.30 21.84 -4.28
C ASN A 25 0.30 21.79 -5.45
N ALA A 26 -0.36 22.91 -5.77
CA ALA A 26 -1.35 22.96 -6.84
C ALA A 26 -0.79 22.53 -8.21
N ALA A 27 0.50 22.79 -8.48
CA ALA A 27 1.16 22.41 -9.73
C ALA A 27 1.21 20.88 -9.91
N GLU A 28 1.39 20.13 -8.82
CA GLU A 28 1.54 18.66 -8.83
C GLU A 28 0.20 17.93 -8.78
N THR A 29 -0.92 18.67 -8.62
CA THR A 29 -2.25 18.05 -8.48
C THR A 29 -2.59 17.13 -9.65
N ASN A 30 -2.27 17.51 -10.88
CA ASN A 30 -2.59 16.67 -12.04
C ASN A 30 -1.72 15.40 -12.09
N ASP A 31 -0.44 15.51 -11.74
CA ASP A 31 0.50 14.39 -11.73
C ASP A 31 0.15 13.39 -10.63
N GLU A 32 -0.15 13.88 -9.42
CA GLU A 32 -0.60 13.05 -8.31
C GLU A 32 -1.92 12.33 -8.60
N LYS A 33 -2.87 13.01 -9.26
CA LYS A 33 -4.13 12.38 -9.71
C LYS A 33 -3.89 11.25 -10.69
N ALA A 34 -3.02 11.49 -11.67
CA ALA A 34 -2.65 10.49 -12.68
C ALA A 34 -1.95 9.30 -12.00
N TYR A 35 -1.03 9.58 -11.07
CA TYR A 35 -0.32 8.58 -10.30
C TYR A 35 -1.28 7.64 -9.56
N ILE A 36 -2.20 8.18 -8.74
CA ILE A 36 -3.18 7.36 -7.99
C ILE A 36 -3.98 6.45 -8.94
N LYS A 37 -4.41 7.00 -10.07
CA LYS A 37 -5.23 6.27 -11.05
C LYS A 37 -4.46 5.14 -11.72
N ASP A 38 -3.26 5.43 -12.20
CA ASP A 38 -2.44 4.49 -12.98
C ASP A 38 -1.86 3.40 -12.09
N GLU A 39 -1.44 3.75 -10.88
CA GLU A 39 -0.99 2.80 -9.87
C GLU A 39 -2.11 1.83 -9.48
N ALA A 40 -3.30 2.35 -9.13
CA ALA A 40 -4.45 1.52 -8.81
C ALA A 40 -4.81 0.60 -9.97
N ARG A 41 -4.78 1.11 -11.21
CA ARG A 41 -5.01 0.28 -12.40
C ARG A 41 -3.95 -0.81 -12.54
N SER A 42 -2.68 -0.50 -12.33
CA SER A 42 -1.56 -1.44 -12.46
C SER A 42 -1.67 -2.57 -11.43
N LEU A 43 -1.80 -2.23 -10.15
CA LEU A 43 -1.83 -3.20 -9.05
C LEU A 43 -3.06 -4.13 -9.12
N PHE A 44 -4.25 -3.59 -9.41
CA PHE A 44 -5.44 -4.43 -9.56
C PHE A 44 -5.34 -5.37 -10.76
N ARG A 45 -4.67 -4.96 -11.85
CA ARG A 45 -4.45 -5.82 -13.01
C ARG A 45 -3.39 -6.89 -12.74
N GLN A 46 -2.35 -6.57 -11.98
CA GLN A 46 -1.34 -7.55 -11.54
C GLN A 46 -1.99 -8.65 -10.69
N ASN A 47 -2.87 -8.26 -9.77
CA ASN A 47 -3.53 -9.18 -8.83
C ASN A 47 -4.79 -9.88 -9.40
N LYS A 48 -5.11 -9.70 -10.69
CA LYS A 48 -6.36 -10.21 -11.29
C LYS A 48 -6.49 -11.74 -11.30
N HIS A 49 -5.38 -12.46 -11.17
CA HIS A 49 -5.31 -13.92 -11.21
C HIS A 49 -5.16 -14.55 -9.82
N LEU A 50 -5.18 -13.76 -8.74
CA LEU A 50 -5.21 -14.28 -7.39
C LEU A 50 -6.50 -15.06 -7.16
N LYS A 51 -6.36 -16.27 -6.62
CA LYS A 51 -7.47 -17.19 -6.34
C LYS A 51 -7.60 -17.52 -4.86
N ASP A 52 -6.56 -17.23 -4.07
CA ASP A 52 -6.57 -17.46 -2.63
C ASP A 52 -7.30 -16.32 -1.91
N ASP A 53 -8.34 -16.65 -1.16
CA ASP A 53 -9.17 -15.66 -0.47
C ASP A 53 -8.38 -14.89 0.59
N SER A 54 -7.44 -15.55 1.27
CA SER A 54 -6.60 -14.92 2.30
C SER A 54 -5.68 -13.86 1.71
N GLU A 55 -5.00 -14.19 0.60
CA GLU A 55 -4.18 -13.23 -0.14
C GLU A 55 -5.00 -12.05 -0.68
N ILE A 56 -6.20 -12.30 -1.21
CA ILE A 56 -7.07 -11.23 -1.70
C ILE A 56 -7.49 -10.29 -0.56
N HIS A 57 -7.90 -10.83 0.59
CA HIS A 57 -8.22 -10.02 1.77
C HIS A 57 -7.01 -9.20 2.26
N GLN A 58 -5.81 -9.77 2.20
CA GLN A 58 -4.60 -9.03 2.55
C GLN A 58 -4.35 -7.86 1.59
N CYS A 59 -4.54 -8.05 0.29
CA CYS A 59 -4.44 -6.99 -0.71
C CYS A 59 -5.52 -5.91 -0.54
N VAL A 60 -6.75 -6.28 -0.15
CA VAL A 60 -7.81 -5.32 0.15
C VAL A 60 -7.41 -4.46 1.36
N LYS A 61 -7.01 -5.09 2.47
CA LYS A 61 -6.52 -4.38 3.66
C LYS A 61 -5.33 -3.47 3.36
N GLU A 62 -4.41 -3.93 2.51
CA GLU A 62 -3.28 -3.13 2.03
C GLU A 62 -3.76 -1.87 1.31
N GLY A 63 -4.71 -2.00 0.37
CA GLY A 63 -5.25 -0.87 -0.37
C GLY A 63 -6.04 0.10 0.51
N GLU A 64 -6.80 -0.38 1.48
CA GLU A 64 -7.51 0.46 2.46
C GLU A 64 -6.54 1.27 3.31
N ALA A 65 -5.50 0.63 3.86
CA ALA A 65 -4.47 1.31 4.65
C ALA A 65 -3.74 2.39 3.83
N ARG A 66 -3.50 2.16 2.54
CA ARG A 66 -2.90 3.17 1.65
C ARG A 66 -3.82 4.36 1.44
N VAL A 67 -5.12 4.13 1.22
CA VAL A 67 -6.11 5.21 1.09
C VAL A 67 -6.16 6.06 2.36
N GLU A 68 -6.15 5.44 3.53
CA GLU A 68 -6.15 6.14 4.82
C GLU A 68 -4.87 6.97 5.02
N LEU A 69 -3.71 6.41 4.71
CA LEU A 69 -2.44 7.13 4.78
C LEU A 69 -2.38 8.32 3.82
N ALA A 70 -2.87 8.12 2.59
CA ALA A 70 -2.94 9.19 1.60
C ALA A 70 -3.81 10.34 2.12
N LEU A 71 -4.99 10.04 2.66
CA LEU A 71 -5.87 11.04 3.25
C LEU A 71 -5.28 11.72 4.49
N HIS A 72 -4.57 10.97 5.34
CA HIS A 72 -4.02 11.49 6.59
C HIS A 72 -2.80 12.41 6.37
N TYR A 73 -1.90 12.03 5.45
CA TYR A 73 -0.67 12.79 5.18
C TYR A 73 -0.77 13.71 3.97
N ASN A 74 -1.85 13.60 3.19
CA ASN A 74 -2.01 14.28 1.90
C ASN A 74 -0.86 13.98 0.91
N ILE A 75 -0.40 12.73 0.90
CA ILE A 75 0.69 12.25 0.03
C ILE A 75 0.19 10.98 -0.67
N PRO A 76 0.14 10.95 -2.01
CA PRO A 76 -0.38 9.79 -2.75
C PRO A 76 0.65 8.66 -2.89
N TYR A 77 1.93 8.97 -2.65
CA TYR A 77 3.03 8.05 -2.83
C TYR A 77 3.21 7.12 -1.62
N PRO A 78 3.86 5.96 -1.81
CA PRO A 78 4.19 5.04 -0.74
C PRO A 78 5.09 5.71 0.27
N ARG A 79 4.65 5.76 1.52
CA ARG A 79 5.49 6.29 2.60
C ARG A 79 6.62 5.31 2.90
N GLY A 80 7.86 5.77 2.79
CA GLY A 80 9.04 5.00 3.20
C GLY A 80 9.02 4.68 4.70
N VAL A 81 9.43 3.46 5.06
CA VAL A 81 9.55 3.05 6.47
C VAL A 81 11.01 2.92 6.84
N HIS A 82 11.42 3.75 7.80
CA HIS A 82 12.75 3.70 8.40
C HIS A 82 12.76 2.66 9.52
N ILE A 83 13.01 1.40 9.17
CA ILE A 83 13.23 0.34 10.17
C ILE A 83 14.71 0.41 10.60
N PRO A 84 15.02 0.72 11.88
CA PRO A 84 16.41 0.72 12.32
C PRO A 84 17.00 -0.68 12.18
N GLN A 85 18.22 -0.80 11.66
CA GLN A 85 18.85 -2.10 11.45
C GLN A 85 19.12 -2.85 12.78
N ASN A 86 19.18 -2.12 13.89
CA ASN A 86 19.38 -2.63 15.25
C ASN A 86 18.06 -2.87 16.03
N VAL A 87 17.07 -3.53 15.43
CA VAL A 87 15.81 -3.89 16.15
C VAL A 87 16.00 -4.92 17.29
N LEU A 88 17.18 -5.54 17.42
CA LEU A 88 17.47 -6.57 18.43
C LEU A 88 18.77 -6.26 19.19
N PRO A 89 18.86 -6.59 20.50
CA PRO A 89 20.04 -6.33 21.31
C PRO A 89 21.29 -7.07 20.78
N LEU A 90 22.47 -6.44 20.93
CA LEU A 90 23.79 -6.94 20.51
C LEU A 90 24.17 -8.21 21.27
N GLY A 91 23.66 -9.36 20.85
CA GLY A 91 23.93 -10.64 21.50
C GLY A 91 23.78 -11.81 20.53
N LYS A 92 24.85 -12.10 19.77
CA LYS A 92 25.07 -13.36 19.03
C LYS A 92 23.89 -13.90 18.21
N ARG A 93 23.22 -13.09 17.40
CA ARG A 93 22.21 -13.58 16.43
C ARG A 93 22.66 -13.38 14.99
N LYS A 94 22.34 -14.37 14.15
CA LYS A 94 22.70 -14.41 12.73
C LYS A 94 21.98 -13.27 12.00
N LEU A 95 22.66 -12.58 11.09
CA LEU A 95 22.07 -11.52 10.24
C LEU A 95 20.75 -11.95 9.58
N LYS A 96 20.62 -13.23 9.23
CA LYS A 96 19.40 -13.83 8.65
C LYS A 96 18.16 -13.68 9.54
N ASP A 97 18.31 -13.87 10.86
CA ASP A 97 17.19 -13.77 11.79
C ASP A 97 16.74 -12.30 11.90
N GLN A 98 17.69 -11.37 11.96
CA GLN A 98 17.41 -9.93 11.95
C GLN A 98 16.66 -9.51 10.68
N MET A 99 17.10 -9.97 9.51
CA MET A 99 16.43 -9.68 8.24
C MET A 99 15.00 -10.23 8.20
N LYS A 100 14.75 -11.42 8.78
CA LYS A 100 13.41 -12.00 8.89
C LYS A 100 12.51 -11.16 9.79
N PHE A 101 13.00 -10.71 10.95
CA PHE A 101 12.27 -9.79 11.82
C PHE A 101 11.96 -8.47 11.12
N ILE A 102 12.94 -7.87 10.44
CA ILE A 102 12.75 -6.64 9.65
C ILE A 102 11.66 -6.85 8.59
N GLN A 103 11.67 -7.98 7.88
CA GLN A 103 10.68 -8.29 6.86
C GLN A 103 9.27 -8.45 7.45
N GLN A 104 9.14 -9.04 8.64
CA GLN A 104 7.88 -9.17 9.36
C GLN A 104 7.38 -7.84 9.91
N SER A 105 8.27 -6.94 10.32
CA SER A 105 7.94 -5.61 10.83
C SER A 105 7.53 -4.61 9.74
N LYS A 106 7.67 -4.95 8.46
CA LYS A 106 7.21 -4.07 7.37
C LYS A 106 5.69 -3.91 7.45
N PRO A 107 5.17 -2.67 7.40
CA PRO A 107 3.73 -2.47 7.47
C PRO A 107 3.04 -2.97 6.21
N ILE A 108 1.76 -3.29 6.37
CA ILE A 108 0.95 -3.94 5.33
C ILE A 108 0.91 -3.15 4.02
N TYR A 109 0.87 -1.81 4.10
CA TYR A 109 0.77 -0.91 2.96
C TYR A 109 2.00 -0.89 2.03
N ILE A 110 3.10 -1.57 2.39
CA ILE A 110 4.35 -1.63 1.58
C ILE A 110 4.48 -2.96 0.84
N LYS A 111 3.64 -3.96 1.11
CA LYS A 111 3.86 -5.33 0.62
C LYS A 111 3.94 -5.43 -0.91
N SER A 112 3.20 -4.59 -1.65
CA SER A 112 3.18 -4.59 -3.11
C SER A 112 4.36 -3.86 -3.79
N TYR A 113 5.25 -3.15 -3.06
CA TYR A 113 6.44 -2.48 -3.65
C TYR A 113 7.74 -3.28 -3.44
N LYS A 114 7.69 -4.60 -3.63
CA LYS A 114 8.86 -5.48 -3.49
C LYS A 114 9.50 -5.78 -4.83
#